data_AF-A0A927CX04-F1
#
_entry.id   AF-A0A927CX04-F1
#
_cell.length_a   1.000
_cell.length_b   1.000
_cell.length_c   1.000
_cell.angle_alpha   90.00
_cell.angle_beta   90.00
_cell.angle_gamma   90.00
#
_symmetry.space_group_name_H-M   'P 1'
#
loop_
_entity.id
_entity.type
_entity.pdbx_description
1 polymer ?
#
loop_
_entity_poly.entity_id
_entity_poly.type
_entity_poly.pdbx_seq_one_letter_code
_entity_poly.pdbx_strand_id
1 'polypeptide(L)'
;MDELTVLEWLESKQLSLDEIDFLLTFIPNVSSVQVQPSNKTVICESMNKQFRKANLNPEENYLDYEVFERTILNYTACKMSVEELLARMSAQKLCKPLCDFLLRNS
;
A
#
# COMPACT_ATOMS: atom_id res chain seq x y z
N MET A 1 -17.11 -3.17 15.33
CA MET A 1 -16.13 -3.53 14.28
C MET A 1 -15.19 -4.49 14.94
N ASP A 2 -15.10 -5.74 14.48
CA ASP A 2 -14.24 -6.75 15.11
C ASP A 2 -12.82 -6.20 15.25
N GLU A 3 -12.20 -6.37 16.43
CA GLU A 3 -10.85 -5.89 16.77
C GLU A 3 -9.76 -6.74 16.11
N LEU A 4 -9.91 -7.03 14.81
CA LEU A 4 -8.87 -7.70 14.03
C LEU A 4 -7.69 -6.75 13.80
N THR A 5 -6.49 -7.26 14.00
CA THR A 5 -5.27 -6.61 13.49
C THR A 5 -5.35 -6.47 11.97
N VAL A 6 -4.57 -5.54 11.39
CA VAL A 6 -4.54 -5.39 9.92
C VAL A 6 -4.21 -6.70 9.23
N LEU A 7 -3.28 -7.49 9.79
CA LEU A 7 -2.89 -8.78 9.22
C LEU A 7 -4.05 -9.79 9.25
N GLU A 8 -4.70 -9.98 10.41
CA GLU A 8 -5.85 -10.90 10.51
C GLU A 8 -7.01 -10.47 9.59
N TRP A 9 -7.23 -9.16 9.45
CA TRP A 9 -8.21 -8.65 8.51
C TRP A 9 -7.82 -8.94 7.06
N LEU A 10 -6.57 -8.73 6.66
CA LEU A 10 -6.07 -9.04 5.32
C LEU A 10 -6.21 -10.54 4.99
N GLU A 11 -5.88 -11.41 5.94
CA GLU A 11 -6.04 -12.86 5.82
C GLU A 11 -7.52 -13.26 5.60
N SER A 12 -8.46 -12.49 6.15
CA SER A 12 -9.90 -12.70 5.93
C SER A 12 -10.40 -12.31 4.53
N LYS A 13 -9.61 -11.55 3.74
CA LYS A 13 -10.02 -11.01 2.41
C LYS A 13 -9.68 -11.91 1.22
N GLN A 14 -9.39 -13.19 1.44
CA GLN A 14 -9.00 -14.15 0.38
C GLN A 14 -7.79 -13.66 -0.44
N LEU A 15 -6.91 -12.88 0.20
CA LEU A 15 -5.64 -12.49 -0.37
C LEU A 15 -4.67 -13.67 -0.31
N SER A 16 -3.82 -13.79 -1.32
CA SER A 16 -2.68 -14.70 -1.24
C SER A 16 -1.61 -14.13 -0.31
N LEU A 17 -0.71 -15.00 0.18
CA LEU A 17 0.44 -14.54 0.96
C LEU A 17 1.27 -13.49 0.21
N ASP A 18 1.46 -13.65 -1.11
CA ASP A 18 2.16 -12.68 -1.96
C ASP A 18 1.45 -11.32 -2.03
N GLU A 19 0.12 -11.30 -2.08
CA GLU A 19 -0.66 -10.06 -2.06
C GLU A 19 -0.55 -9.35 -0.69
N ILE A 20 -0.58 -10.10 0.41
CA ILE A 20 -0.39 -9.55 1.76
C ILE A 20 1.03 -8.98 1.92
N ASP A 21 2.05 -9.76 1.53
CA ASP A 21 3.45 -9.34 1.60
C ASP A 21 3.70 -8.09 0.75
N PHE A 22 3.09 -8.02 -0.45
CA PHE A 22 3.14 -6.83 -1.29
C PHE A 22 2.60 -5.61 -0.54
N LEU A 23 1.41 -5.68 0.06
CA LEU A 23 0.80 -4.56 0.77
C LEU A 23 1.66 -4.10 1.96
N LEU A 24 2.12 -5.05 2.76
CA LEU A 24 2.95 -4.79 3.94
C LEU A 24 4.34 -4.25 3.57
N THR A 25 4.79 -4.45 2.33
CA THR A 25 6.06 -3.90 1.83
C THR A 25 5.87 -2.58 1.09
N PHE A 26 4.84 -2.47 0.24
CA PHE A 26 4.58 -1.31 -0.61
C PHE A 26 4.25 -0.06 0.21
N ILE A 27 3.34 -0.16 1.18
CA ILE A 27 2.83 1.00 1.93
C ILE A 27 3.95 1.68 2.74
N PRO A 28 4.79 0.95 3.51
CA PRO A 28 5.95 1.56 4.16
C PRO A 28 6.95 2.18 3.19
N ASN A 29 7.16 1.54 2.02
CA ASN A 29 8.06 2.08 1.00
C ASN A 29 7.54 3.40 0.42
N VAL A 30 6.25 3.52 0.12
CA VAL A 30 5.63 4.80 -0.28
C VAL A 30 5.79 5.85 0.82
N SER A 31 5.60 5.46 2.09
CA SER A 31 5.82 6.37 3.23
C SER A 31 7.27 6.88 3.29
N SER A 32 8.24 6.05 2.92
CA SER A 32 9.65 6.43 2.88
C SER A 32 9.96 7.42 1.73
N VAL A 33 9.27 7.31 0.59
CA VAL A 33 9.40 8.25 -0.53
C VAL A 33 8.99 9.66 -0.13
N GLN A 34 8.01 9.81 0.77
CA GLN A 34 7.61 11.10 1.32
C GLN A 34 8.76 11.80 2.07
N VAL A 35 9.62 11.03 2.75
CA VAL A 35 10.74 11.54 3.55
C VAL A 35 12.01 11.66 2.72
N GLN A 36 12.25 10.73 1.80
CA GLN A 36 13.43 10.66 0.94
C GLN A 36 13.02 10.43 -0.53
N PRO A 37 12.56 11.48 -1.24
CA PRO A 37 12.09 11.35 -2.62
C PRO A 37 13.14 10.78 -3.59
N SER A 38 14.44 10.99 -3.30
CA SER A 38 15.56 10.45 -4.08
C SER A 38 15.58 8.93 -4.16
N ASN A 39 14.94 8.22 -3.23
CA ASN A 39 14.93 6.76 -3.19
C ASN A 39 13.85 6.14 -4.08
N LYS A 40 12.96 6.95 -4.66
CA LYS A 40 11.80 6.48 -5.44
C LYS A 40 12.18 5.48 -6.53
N THR A 41 13.22 5.77 -7.31
CA THR A 41 13.69 4.88 -8.39
C THR A 41 14.17 3.54 -7.83
N VAL A 42 15.03 3.57 -6.81
CA VAL A 42 15.56 2.36 -6.16
C VAL A 42 14.45 1.51 -5.55
N ILE A 43 13.47 2.15 -4.91
CA ILE A 43 12.30 1.48 -4.35
C ILE A 43 11.47 0.81 -5.44
N CYS A 44 11.16 1.51 -6.53
CA CYS A 44 10.40 0.94 -7.65
C CYS A 44 11.13 -0.28 -8.26
N GLU A 45 12.44 -0.17 -8.47
CA GLU A 45 13.26 -1.28 -8.96
C GLU A 45 13.27 -2.47 -8.01
N SER A 46 13.42 -2.23 -6.71
CA SER A 46 13.42 -3.28 -5.69
C SER A 46 12.05 -3.97 -5.61
N MET A 47 10.97 -3.19 -5.59
CA MET A 47 9.60 -3.70 -5.57
C MET A 47 9.32 -4.53 -6.82
N ASN A 48 9.73 -4.10 -8.01
CA ASN A 48 9.51 -4.86 -9.24
C ASN A 48 10.35 -6.15 -9.32
N LYS A 49 11.51 -6.20 -8.65
CA LYS A 49 12.31 -7.43 -8.53
C LYS A 49 11.62 -8.47 -7.65
N GLN A 50 11.06 -8.03 -6.52
CA GLN A 50 10.38 -8.91 -5.56
C GLN A 50 8.96 -9.28 -6.00
N PHE A 51 8.19 -8.28 -6.45
CA PHE A 51 6.79 -8.36 -6.81
C PHE A 51 6.61 -8.02 -8.29
N ARG A 52 6.95 -8.96 -9.18
CA ARG A 52 6.98 -8.72 -10.64
C ARG A 52 5.65 -8.22 -11.21
N LYS A 53 4.53 -8.59 -10.58
CA LYS A 53 3.18 -8.15 -10.98
C LYS A 53 2.95 -6.65 -10.72
N ALA A 54 3.70 -6.03 -9.82
CA ALA A 54 3.48 -4.63 -9.40
C ALA A 54 3.76 -3.64 -10.53
N ASN A 55 4.78 -3.90 -11.35
CA ASN A 55 5.15 -3.10 -12.51
C ASN A 55 5.16 -1.58 -12.22
N LEU A 56 5.75 -1.20 -11.08
CA LEU A 56 5.84 0.17 -10.62
C LEU A 56 6.72 1.00 -11.56
N ASN A 57 6.23 2.17 -11.95
CA ASN A 57 6.96 3.17 -12.71
C ASN A 57 7.47 4.29 -11.77
N PRO A 58 8.79 4.60 -11.73
CA PRO A 58 9.33 5.67 -10.90
C PRO A 58 8.90 7.08 -11.31
N GLU A 59 8.28 7.27 -12.48
CA GLU A 59 7.71 8.56 -12.88
C GLU A 59 6.32 8.81 -12.27
N GLU A 60 5.59 7.76 -11.83
CA GLU A 60 4.25 7.91 -11.26
C GLU A 60 4.26 8.46 -9.82
N ASN A 61 3.29 9.30 -9.47
CA ASN A 61 3.20 9.85 -8.11
C ASN A 61 2.40 8.93 -7.18
N TYR A 62 3.07 8.03 -6.45
CA TYR A 62 2.40 7.14 -5.48
C TYR A 62 1.91 7.84 -4.19
N LEU A 63 2.12 9.14 -4.04
CA LEU A 63 1.48 9.95 -3.00
C LEU A 63 0.13 10.52 -3.46
N ASP A 64 -0.20 10.39 -4.75
CA ASP A 64 -1.53 10.65 -5.26
C ASP A 64 -2.46 9.46 -4.93
N TYR A 65 -3.66 9.75 -4.42
CA TYR A 65 -4.59 8.70 -3.98
C TYR A 65 -5.02 7.80 -5.13
N GLU A 66 -5.35 8.35 -6.31
CA GLU A 66 -5.83 7.57 -7.45
C GLU A 66 -4.74 6.62 -7.97
N VAL A 67 -3.50 7.09 -8.07
CA VAL A 67 -2.35 6.26 -8.44
C VAL A 67 -2.13 5.16 -7.40
N PHE A 68 -2.12 5.52 -6.12
CA PHE A 68 -1.91 4.57 -5.01
C PHE A 68 -2.99 3.48 -4.96
N GLU A 69 -4.26 3.88 -5.04
CA GLU A 69 -5.41 2.99 -5.04
C GLU A 69 -5.35 2.03 -6.23
N ARG A 70 -5.14 2.56 -7.44
CA ARG A 70 -5.03 1.76 -8.67
C ARG A 70 -3.91 0.73 -8.56
N THR A 71 -2.73 1.11 -8.04
CA THR A 71 -1.61 0.18 -7.84
C THR A 71 -1.99 -0.98 -6.92
N ILE A 72 -2.65 -0.70 -5.80
CA ILE A 72 -3.09 -1.74 -4.86
C ILE A 72 -4.18 -2.63 -5.47
N LEU A 73 -5.20 -2.04 -6.10
CA LEU A 73 -6.31 -2.79 -6.67
C LEU A 73 -5.85 -3.69 -7.82
N ASN A 74 -4.94 -3.22 -8.66
CA ASN A 74 -4.34 -4.03 -9.73
C ASN A 74 -3.54 -5.22 -9.18
N TYR A 75 -2.78 -5.00 -8.10
CA TYR A 75 -1.99 -6.07 -7.49
C TYR A 75 -2.88 -7.12 -6.81
N THR A 76 -3.92 -6.67 -6.11
CA THR A 76 -4.81 -7.52 -5.30
C THR A 76 -6.05 -8.02 -6.04
N ALA A 77 -6.16 -7.74 -7.35
CA ALA A 77 -7.32 -8.08 -8.17
C ALA A 77 -8.65 -7.59 -7.56
N CYS A 78 -8.66 -6.36 -7.02
CA CYS A 78 -9.83 -5.69 -6.45
C CYS A 78 -10.52 -6.44 -5.28
N LYS A 79 -9.80 -7.30 -4.55
CA LYS A 79 -10.36 -8.12 -3.46
C LYS A 79 -10.72 -7.35 -2.18
N MET A 80 -10.29 -6.08 -2.06
CA MET A 80 -10.49 -5.27 -0.87
C MET A 80 -10.65 -3.79 -1.20
N SER A 81 -11.23 -3.03 -0.25
CA SER A 81 -11.24 -1.57 -0.29
C SER A 81 -9.91 -1.00 0.19
N VAL A 82 -9.30 -0.12 -0.62
CA VAL A 82 -8.08 0.59 -0.24
C VAL A 82 -8.37 1.60 0.86
N GLU A 83 -9.50 2.27 0.82
CA GLU A 83 -9.97 3.16 1.88
C GLU A 83 -10.12 2.40 3.23
N GLU A 84 -10.74 1.21 3.23
CA GLU A 84 -10.86 0.39 4.46
C GLU A 84 -9.49 -0.03 4.99
N LEU A 85 -8.56 -0.41 4.10
CA LEU A 85 -7.18 -0.73 4.47
C LEU A 85 -6.50 0.46 5.16
N LEU A 86 -6.52 1.63 4.53
CA LEU A 86 -5.89 2.84 5.05
C LEU A 86 -6.50 3.25 6.39
N ALA A 87 -7.82 3.17 6.54
CA ALA A 87 -8.52 3.48 7.78
C ALA A 87 -8.09 2.53 8.91
N ARG A 88 -8.00 1.22 8.64
CA ARG A 88 -7.55 0.23 9.62
C ARG A 88 -6.09 0.41 10.02
N MET A 89 -5.20 0.62 9.04
CA MET A 89 -3.79 0.91 9.30
C MET A 89 -3.62 2.16 10.15
N SER A 90 -4.34 3.25 9.83
CA SER A 90 -4.33 4.48 10.61
C SER A 90 -4.83 4.26 12.04
N ALA A 91 -5.96 3.56 12.22
CA ALA A 91 -6.53 3.26 13.53
C ALA A 91 -5.57 2.45 14.41
N GLN A 92 -4.80 1.55 13.80
CA GLN A 92 -3.77 0.72 14.45
C GLN A 92 -2.39 1.40 14.51
N LYS A 93 -2.29 2.69 14.13
CA LYS A 93 -1.08 3.51 14.14
C LYS A 93 0.05 3.01 13.21
N LEU A 94 -0.28 2.19 12.21
CA LEU A 94 0.64 1.69 11.19
C LEU A 94 0.69 2.68 10.01
N CYS A 95 1.88 3.18 9.67
CA CYS A 95 2.07 4.19 8.61
C CYS A 95 1.11 5.39 8.72
N LYS A 96 0.67 5.73 9.95
CA LYS A 96 -0.43 6.65 10.21
C LYS A 96 -0.32 8.00 9.47
N PRO A 97 0.84 8.68 9.42
CA PRO A 97 0.96 9.93 8.69
C PRO A 97 0.63 9.81 7.20
N LEU A 98 1.10 8.73 6.56
CA LEU A 98 0.78 8.46 5.16
C LEU A 98 -0.70 8.10 4.99
N CYS A 99 -1.23 7.20 5.83
CA CYS A 99 -2.62 6.78 5.73
C CYS A 99 -3.59 7.95 5.94
N ASP A 100 -3.36 8.79 6.94
CA ASP A 100 -4.17 9.99 7.19
C ASP A 100 -4.06 10.99 6.04
N PHE A 101 -2.87 11.11 5.43
CA PHE A 101 -2.66 11.97 4.27
C PHE A 101 -3.47 11.48 3.07
N LEU A 102 -3.38 10.19 2.73
CA LEU A 102 -4.10 9.61 1.59
C LEU A 102 -5.62 9.67 1.80
N LEU A 103 -6.12 9.35 3.00
CA LEU A 103 -7.56 9.41 3.33
C LEU A 103 -8.16 10.82 3.30
N ARG A 104 -7.34 11.87 3.44
CA ARG A 104 -7.82 13.25 3.31
C ARG A 104 -7.89 13.73 1.86
N ASN A 105 -7.23 13.01 0.96
CA ASN A 105 -7.11 13.32 -0.46
C ASN A 105 -7.74 12.23 -1.33
N SER A 106 -8.57 11.36 -0.74
CA SER A 106 -9.37 10.32 -1.40
C SER A 106 -10.69 10.86 -1.93
#